data_AF-A0A6A7KDQ3-F1
#
_entry.id   AF-A0A6A7KDQ3-F1
#
_cell.length_a   1.000
_cell.length_b   1.000
_cell.length_c   1.000
_cell.angle_alpha   90.00
_cell.angle_beta   90.00
_cell.angle_gamma   90.00
#
_symmetry.space_group_name_H-M   'P 1'
#
loop_
_entity.id
_entity.type
_entity.pdbx_description
1 polymer ?
#
loop_
_entity_poly.entity_id
_entity_poly.type
_entity_poly.pdbx_seq_one_letter_code
_entity_poly.pdbx_strand_id
1 'polypeptide(L)' 'MEDIKMKELKALLNHLIGHNENHADEIKQLAQRAKDLEIEESYELMIKGTKELQNSNVSLKKAYDLLPKEA' A
#
# COMPACT_ATOMS: atom_id res chain seq x y z
N MET A 1 10.36 -2.39 -27.61
CA MET A 1 10.46 -1.16 -26.79
C MET A 1 9.21 -0.95 -25.94
N GLU A 2 8.01 -1.09 -26.50
CA GLU A 2 6.75 -1.04 -25.74
C GLU A 2 6.63 -2.16 -24.69
N ASP A 3 7.09 -3.36 -25.01
CA ASP A 3 7.14 -4.51 -24.07
C ASP A 3 8.05 -4.25 -22.84
N ILE A 4 9.16 -3.52 -23.02
CA ILE A 4 10.05 -3.13 -21.91
C ILE A 4 9.35 -2.15 -20.97
N LYS A 5 8.69 -1.12 -21.53
CA LYS A 5 7.93 -0.13 -20.75
C LYS A 5 6.77 -0.77 -19.99
N MET A 6 6.12 -1.77 -20.58
CA MET A 6 5.04 -2.52 -19.92
C MET A 6 5.56 -3.37 -18.76
N LYS A 7 6.67 -4.08 -18.96
CA LYS A 7 7.33 -4.86 -17.89
C LYS A 7 7.78 -3.98 -16.74
N GLU A 8 8.35 -2.82 -17.04
CA GLU A 8 8.75 -1.82 -16.04
C GLU A 8 7.55 -1.32 -15.25
N LEU A 9 6.46 -0.92 -15.92
CA LEU A 9 5.24 -0.47 -15.23
C LEU A 9 4.67 -1.54 -14.30
N LYS A 10 4.62 -2.80 -14.74
CA LYS A 10 4.19 -3.93 -13.90
C LYS A 10 5.08 -4.10 -12.67
N ALA A 11 6.40 -4.08 -12.86
CA ALA A 11 7.34 -4.23 -11.77
C ALA A 11 7.19 -3.10 -10.73
N LEU A 12 7.05 -1.85 -11.19
CA LEU A 12 6.85 -0.68 -10.33
C LEU A 12 5.53 -0.73 -9.56
N LEU A 13 4.43 -1.11 -10.22
CA LEU A 13 3.12 -1.25 -9.56
C LEU A 13 3.15 -2.36 -8.50
N ASN A 14 3.71 -3.52 -8.84
CA ASN A 14 3.83 -4.63 -7.89
C ASN A 14 4.71 -4.25 -6.69
N HIS A 15 5.82 -3.54 -6.93
CA HIS A 15 6.67 -3.01 -5.87
C HIS A 15 5.91 -2.03 -4.96
N LEU A 16 5.20 -1.06 -5.54
CA LEU A 16 4.43 -0.07 -4.76
C LEU A 16 3.34 -0.72 -3.92
N ILE A 17 2.61 -1.72 -4.46
CA ILE A 17 1.60 -2.47 -3.73
C ILE A 17 2.20 -3.11 -2.48
N GLY A 18 3.32 -3.84 -2.63
CA GLY A 18 4.02 -4.45 -1.49
C GLY A 18 4.57 -3.42 -0.51
N HIS A 19 5.09 -2.28 -1.00
CA HIS A 19 5.62 -1.22 -0.16
C HIS A 19 4.53 -0.58 0.71
N ASN A 20 3.34 -0.36 0.15
CA ASN A 20 2.18 0.11 0.91
C ASN A 20 1.72 -0.89 1.98
N GLU A 21 1.83 -2.19 1.73
CA GLU A 21 1.52 -3.22 2.74
C GLU A 21 2.51 -3.13 3.91
N ASN A 22 3.81 -3.00 3.61
CA ASN A 22 4.84 -2.82 4.64
C ASN A 22 4.62 -1.53 5.45
N HIS A 23 4.35 -0.40 4.80
CA HIS A 23 4.03 0.85 5.49
C HIS A 23 2.77 0.75 6.35
N ALA A 24 1.73 0.05 5.88
CA ALA A 24 0.53 -0.15 6.70
C ALA A 24 0.85 -0.93 7.98
N ASP A 25 1.76 -1.91 7.93
CA ASP A 25 2.17 -2.66 9.13
C ASP A 25 3.08 -1.84 10.05
N GLU A 26 3.98 -1.01 9.51
CA GLU A 26 4.77 -0.06 10.30
C GLU A 26 3.86 0.96 11.02
N ILE A 27 2.87 1.52 10.33
CA ILE A 27 1.93 2.47 10.91
C ILE A 27 1.08 1.81 12.00
N LYS A 28 0.66 0.55 11.85
CA LYS A 28 -0.04 -0.18 12.92
C LYS A 28 0.81 -0.32 14.18
N GLN A 29 2.11 -0.59 14.02
CA GLN A 29 3.03 -0.67 15.17
C GLN A 29 3.18 0.68 15.87
N LEU A 30 3.24 1.77 15.10
CA LEU A 30 3.24 3.14 15.66
C LEU A 30 1.92 3.48 16.35
N ALA A 31 0.79 3.08 15.75
CA ALA A 31 -0.53 3.27 16.35
C ALA A 31 -0.59 2.58 17.71
N GLN A 32 -0.11 1.34 17.81
CA GLN A 32 -0.08 0.62 19.07
C GLN A 32 0.75 1.36 20.13
N ARG A 33 1.88 1.97 19.75
CA ARG A 33 2.67 2.81 20.68
C ARG A 33 1.89 4.05 21.13
N ALA A 34 1.14 4.69 20.24
CA ALA A 34 0.29 5.83 20.61
C ALA A 34 -0.81 5.43 21.60
N LYS A 35 -1.38 4.23 21.41
CA LYS A 35 -2.36 3.64 22.33
C LYS A 35 -1.76 3.34 23.70
N ASP A 36 -0.54 2.79 23.75
CA ASP A 36 0.18 2.51 25.01
C ASP A 36 0.51 3.81 25.79
N LEU A 37 0.59 4.95 25.09
CA LEU A 37 0.78 6.28 25.66
C LEU A 37 -0.54 7.02 25.96
N GLU A 38 -1.69 6.35 25.81
CA GLU A 38 -3.03 6.92 26.03
C GLU A 38 -3.38 8.12 25.12
N ILE A 39 -2.78 8.19 23.92
CA ILE A 39 -3.02 9.26 22.93
C ILE A 39 -4.00 8.75 21.85
N GLU A 40 -5.28 8.65 22.22
CA GLU A 40 -6.32 8.00 21.39
C GLU A 40 -6.48 8.66 20.01
N GLU A 41 -6.51 9.99 19.92
CA GLU A 41 -6.67 10.69 18.63
C GLU A 41 -5.55 10.34 17.64
N SER A 42 -4.32 10.20 18.14
CA SER A 42 -3.18 9.81 17.30
C SER A 42 -3.28 8.36 16.85
N TYR A 43 -3.71 7.45 17.74
CA TYR A 43 -3.99 6.05 17.40
C TYR A 43 -5.06 5.95 16.30
N GLU A 44 -6.20 6.63 16.46
CA GLU A 44 -7.31 6.59 15.50
C GLU A 44 -6.89 7.09 14.12
N LEU A 45 -6.15 8.21 14.05
CA LEU A 45 -5.64 8.77 12.81
C LEU A 45 -4.65 7.81 12.11
N MET A 46 -3.76 7.16 12.86
CA MET A 46 -2.84 6.17 12.30
C MET A 46 -3.59 4.94 11.77
N ILE A 47 -4.55 4.40 12.54
CA ILE A 47 -5.39 3.29 12.08
C ILE A 47 -6.14 3.67 10.80
N LYS A 48 -6.70 4.88 10.72
CA LYS A 48 -7.33 5.39 9.49
C LYS A 48 -6.34 5.41 8.31
N GLY A 49 -5.12 5.91 8.52
CA GLY A 49 -4.07 5.90 7.49
C GLY A 49 -3.73 4.49 6.98
N THR A 50 -3.69 3.48 7.85
CA THR A 50 -3.46 2.08 7.45
C THR A 50 -4.55 1.58 6.51
N LYS A 51 -5.81 1.96 6.78
CA LYS A 51 -6.97 1.59 5.97
C LYS A 51 -6.96 2.30 4.61
N GLU A 52 -6.51 3.56 4.56
CA GLU A 52 -6.34 4.31 3.31
C GLU A 52 -5.29 3.67 2.40
N LEU A 53 -4.15 3.22 2.94
CA LEU A 53 -3.15 2.46 2.18
C LEU A 53 -3.70 1.13 1.65
N GLN A 54 -4.45 0.39 2.47
CA GLN A 54 -5.10 -0.86 2.06
C GLN A 54 -6.10 -0.62 0.92
N ASN A 55 -6.91 0.44 1.02
CA ASN A 55 -7.86 0.82 -0.02
C ASN A 55 -7.15 1.25 -1.32
N SER A 56 -6.05 2.00 -1.21
CA SER A 56 -5.19 2.33 -2.35
C SER A 56 -4.72 1.06 -3.06
N ASN A 57 -4.26 0.06 -2.30
CA ASN A 57 -3.82 -1.22 -2.85
C ASN A 57 -4.93 -2.01 -3.57
N VAL A 58 -6.21 -1.89 -3.17
CA VAL A 58 -7.31 -2.49 -3.93
C VAL A 58 -7.38 -1.92 -5.34
N SER A 59 -7.27 -0.60 -5.49
CA SER A 59 -7.30 0.05 -6.80
C SER A 59 -6.03 -0.23 -7.61
N LEU A 60 -4.86 -0.24 -6.97
CA LEU A 60 -3.58 -0.55 -7.62
C LEU A 60 -3.52 -2.00 -8.10
N LYS A 61 -4.01 -2.98 -7.32
CA LYS A 61 -4.11 -4.39 -7.73
C LYS A 61 -5.02 -4.54 -8.96
N LYS A 62 -6.18 -3.88 -8.97
CA LYS A 62 -7.05 -3.85 -10.16
C LYS A 62 -6.36 -3.24 -11.38
N ALA A 63 -5.62 -2.15 -11.21
CA ALA A 63 -4.87 -1.54 -12.30
C ALA A 63 -3.78 -2.49 -12.83
N TYR A 64 -3.06 -3.17 -11.94
CA TYR A 64 -2.07 -4.18 -12.30
C TYR A 64 -2.68 -5.34 -13.10
N ASP A 65 -3.85 -5.84 -12.69
CA ASP A 65 -4.55 -6.97 -13.34
C ASP A 65 -5.04 -6.62 -14.76
N LEU A 66 -5.31 -5.35 -15.03
CA LEU A 66 -5.70 -4.86 -16.37
C LEU A 66 -4.52 -4.75 -17.34
N LEU A 67 -3.27 -4.82 -16.85
CA LEU A 67 -2.11 -4.72 -17.73
C LEU A 67 -1.92 -6.03 -18.52
N PRO A 68 -1.71 -5.95 -19.85
CA PRO A 68 -1.59 -7.13 -20.71
C PRO A 68 -0.61 -8.16 -20.16
N LYS A 69 -1.05 -9.43 -20.05
CA LYS A 69 -0.12 -10.53 -19.78
C LYS A 69 0.89 -10.60 -20.93
N GLU A 70 2.13 -10.94 -20.61
CA GLU A 70 3.18 -11.12 -21.62
C GLU A 70 2.62 -12.01 -22.74
N ALA A 71 2.80 -11.56 -23.99
CA ALA A 71 2.37 -12.29 -25.18
C ALA A 71 3.31 -13.46 -25.48
#